data_AF-A0A0R1UFN5-F1
#
_entry.id   AF-A0A0R1UFN5-F1
#
_cell.length_a   1.000
_cell.length_b   1.000
_cell.length_c   1.000
_cell.angle_alpha   90.00
_cell.angle_beta   90.00
_cell.angle_gamma   90.00
#
_symmetry.space_group_name_H-M   'P 1'
#
loop_
_entity.id
_entity.type
_entity.pdbx_description
1 polymer ?
#
loop_
_entity_poly.entity_id
_entity_poly.type
_entity_poly.pdbx_seq_one_letter_code
_entity_poly.pdbx_strand_id
1 'polypeptide(L)'
;MVQDAINAWNATGVVKLIVIKSPANAYLTIKNGNYGNTSWAGETTTRQSSTGKRSAEILLNNFYDAYLSYQSQVNVAEHELGLAIGLNHIDSQPSVMNSAISPDRSYPIQPIDIETVKAIYREK
;
A
#
# COMPACT_ATOMS: atom_id res chain seq x y z
N MET A 1 6.25 -3.01 -10.73
CA MET A 1 5.52 -2.18 -9.75
C MET A 1 4.97 -3.00 -8.59
N VAL A 2 3.82 -3.68 -8.71
CA VAL A 2 3.19 -4.38 -7.55
C VAL A 2 4.10 -5.42 -6.92
N GLN A 3 4.77 -6.24 -7.74
CA GLN A 3 5.72 -7.23 -7.22
C GLN A 3 6.91 -6.59 -6.51
N ASP A 4 7.36 -5.41 -6.96
CA ASP A 4 8.48 -4.69 -6.33
C ASP A 4 8.06 -4.12 -4.97
N ALA A 5 6.86 -3.54 -4.88
CA ALA A 5 6.31 -3.07 -3.62
C ALA A 5 6.11 -4.22 -2.61
N ILE A 6 5.64 -5.38 -3.08
CA ILE A 6 5.56 -6.61 -2.25
C ILE A 6 6.96 -7.02 -1.77
N ASN A 7 7.95 -7.01 -2.66
CA ASN A 7 9.32 -7.37 -2.32
C ASN A 7 9.93 -6.37 -1.33
N ALA A 8 9.68 -5.07 -1.50
CA ALA A 8 10.15 -4.02 -0.61
C ALA A 8 9.59 -4.20 0.81
N TRP A 9 8.28 -4.38 0.94
CA TRP A 9 7.66 -4.70 2.23
C TRP A 9 8.19 -6.00 2.84
N ASN A 10 8.34 -7.07 2.06
CA ASN A 10 8.90 -8.33 2.55
C ASN A 10 10.37 -8.19 3.01
N ALA A 11 11.16 -7.35 2.34
CA ALA A 11 12.57 -7.11 2.69
C ALA A 11 12.74 -6.42 4.04
N THR A 12 11.72 -5.69 4.52
CA THR A 12 11.73 -5.09 5.87
C THR A 12 11.69 -6.12 6.99
N GLY A 13 11.20 -7.34 6.72
CA GLY A 13 11.02 -8.41 7.70
C GLY A 13 9.87 -8.21 8.70
N VAL A 14 9.09 -7.12 8.61
CA VAL A 14 7.98 -6.88 9.55
C VAL A 14 6.64 -7.46 9.09
N VAL A 15 6.54 -7.86 7.83
CA VAL A 15 5.39 -8.54 7.23
C VAL A 15 5.82 -9.63 6.28
N LYS A 16 4.90 -10.55 5.96
CA LYS A 16 5.10 -11.58 4.93
C LYS A 16 3.91 -11.61 3.98
N LEU A 17 4.06 -10.95 2.84
CA LEU A 17 3.11 -10.90 1.74
C LEU A 17 3.38 -12.06 0.78
N ILE A 18 2.36 -12.90 0.55
CA ILE A 18 2.44 -14.08 -0.31
C ILE A 18 1.38 -13.94 -1.41
N VAL A 19 1.81 -13.95 -2.67
CA VAL A 19 0.91 -13.94 -3.82
C VAL A 19 0.28 -15.32 -3.98
N ILE A 20 -1.05 -15.37 -4.00
CA ILE A 20 -1.83 -16.60 -4.20
C ILE A 20 -2.69 -16.49 -5.46
N LYS A 21 -3.00 -17.64 -6.07
CA LYS A 21 -3.79 -17.70 -7.31
C LYS A 21 -5.30 -17.57 -7.09
N SER A 22 -5.81 -17.82 -5.88
CA SER A 22 -7.24 -17.85 -5.58
C SER A 22 -7.67 -16.61 -4.77
N PRO A 23 -8.44 -15.68 -5.36
CA PRO A 23 -8.92 -14.48 -4.66
C PRO A 23 -9.80 -14.79 -3.44
N ALA A 24 -10.55 -15.90 -3.46
CA ALA A 24 -11.47 -16.28 -2.38
C ALA A 24 -10.76 -16.49 -1.02
N ASN A 25 -9.48 -16.85 -1.07
CA ASN A 25 -8.65 -17.08 0.12
C ASN A 25 -7.71 -15.90 0.43
N ALA A 26 -7.78 -14.82 -0.35
CA ALA A 26 -6.89 -13.69 -0.20
C ALA A 26 -7.37 -12.77 0.94
N TYR A 27 -6.44 -12.37 1.79
CA TYR A 27 -6.67 -11.24 2.69
C TYR A 27 -6.76 -9.92 1.90
N LEU A 28 -5.91 -9.80 0.88
CA LEU A 28 -5.73 -8.60 0.07
C LEU A 28 -5.94 -8.93 -1.40
N THR A 29 -6.72 -8.11 -2.11
CA THR A 29 -6.79 -8.13 -3.57
C THR A 29 -6.30 -6.82 -4.15
N ILE A 30 -5.49 -6.88 -5.21
CA ILE A 30 -4.96 -5.71 -5.90
C ILE A 30 -5.47 -5.74 -7.34
N LYS A 31 -6.06 -4.64 -7.81
CA LYS A 31 -6.51 -4.45 -9.19
C LYS A 31 -5.79 -3.25 -9.78
N ASN A 32 -5.22 -3.42 -10.96
CA ASN A 32 -4.67 -2.33 -11.76
C ASN A 32 -5.65 -2.03 -12.90
N GLY A 33 -6.01 -0.76 -13.10
CA GLY A 33 -6.94 -0.34 -14.12
C GLY A 33 -6.87 1.16 -14.40
N ASN A 34 -7.51 1.58 -15.49
CA ASN A 34 -7.68 3.00 -15.78
C ASN A 34 -9.02 3.46 -15.19
N TYR A 35 -8.95 4.30 -14.17
CA TYR A 35 -10.13 4.87 -13.50
C TYR A 35 -10.36 6.34 -13.88
N GLY A 36 -9.63 6.86 -14.87
CA GLY A 36 -9.70 8.25 -15.30
C GLY A 36 -9.02 9.21 -14.32
N ASN A 37 -9.31 10.50 -14.49
CA ASN A 37 -8.78 11.56 -13.63
C ASN A 37 -9.56 11.63 -12.31
N THR A 38 -9.10 10.86 -11.31
CA THR A 38 -9.65 10.82 -9.96
C THR A 38 -8.88 11.77 -9.03
N SER A 39 -9.17 11.75 -7.74
CA SER A 39 -8.34 12.44 -6.74
C SER A 39 -7.20 11.58 -6.20
N TRP A 40 -6.99 10.38 -6.75
CA TRP A 40 -6.13 9.35 -6.17
C TRP A 40 -5.40 8.52 -7.23
N ALA A 41 -4.11 8.26 -7.01
CA ALA A 41 -3.32 7.34 -7.84
C ALA A 41 -3.47 5.87 -7.38
N GLY A 42 -3.80 5.67 -6.10
CA GLY A 42 -4.21 4.39 -5.52
C GLY A 42 -5.32 4.61 -4.50
N GLU A 43 -6.16 3.60 -4.30
CA GLU A 43 -7.21 3.63 -3.28
C GLU A 43 -7.29 2.27 -2.57
N THR A 44 -7.18 2.29 -1.24
CA THR A 44 -7.31 1.10 -0.40
C THR A 44 -8.60 1.14 0.41
N THR A 45 -9.42 0.10 0.28
CA THR A 45 -10.59 -0.14 1.13
C THR A 45 -10.34 -1.33 2.05
N THR A 46 -10.27 -1.10 3.36
CA THR A 46 -10.23 -2.17 4.36
C THR A 46 -11.62 -2.52 4.87
N ARG A 47 -11.89 -3.80 5.10
CA ARG A 47 -13.16 -4.31 5.64
C ARG A 47 -12.87 -5.24 6.82
N GLN A 48 -13.78 -5.27 7.79
CA GLN A 48 -13.80 -6.23 8.87
C GLN A 48 -15.17 -6.87 8.95
N SER A 49 -15.23 -8.21 8.89
CA SER A 49 -16.49 -8.94 9.09
C SER A 49 -16.90 -8.92 10.56
N SER A 50 -18.17 -9.23 10.83
CA SER A 50 -18.67 -9.48 12.18
C SER A 50 -17.93 -10.60 12.92
N THR A 51 -17.30 -11.51 12.19
CA THR A 51 -16.44 -12.60 12.74
C THR A 51 -14.99 -12.18 12.96
N GLY A 52 -14.66 -10.89 12.77
CA GLY A 52 -13.32 -10.35 12.96
C GLY A 52 -12.35 -10.61 11.78
N LYS A 53 -12.80 -11.24 10.70
CA LYS A 53 -11.98 -11.44 9.49
C LYS A 53 -11.77 -10.09 8.81
N ARG A 54 -10.51 -9.70 8.67
CA ARG A 54 -10.12 -8.50 7.93
C ARG A 54 -9.84 -8.85 6.46
N SER A 55 -10.15 -7.93 5.57
CA SER A 55 -9.76 -7.99 4.16
C SER A 55 -9.48 -6.59 3.63
N ALA A 56 -8.74 -6.48 2.54
CA ALA A 56 -8.48 -5.21 1.87
C ALA A 56 -8.56 -5.35 0.36
N GLU A 57 -9.07 -4.30 -0.30
CA GLU A 57 -9.06 -4.14 -1.75
C GLU A 57 -8.25 -2.90 -2.10
N ILE A 58 -7.27 -3.06 -2.98
CA ILE A 58 -6.45 -1.98 -3.53
C ILE A 58 -6.80 -1.80 -5.01
N LEU A 59 -7.10 -0.56 -5.39
CA LEU A 59 -7.22 -0.12 -6.77
C LEU A 59 -6.02 0.75 -7.10
N LEU A 60 -5.28 0.40 -8.16
CA LEU A 60 -4.17 1.20 -8.68
C LEU A 60 -4.59 1.82 -10.00
N ASN A 61 -4.51 3.14 -10.10
CA ASN A 61 -5.00 3.91 -11.23
C ASN A 61 -3.89 4.21 -12.24
N ASN A 62 -3.79 3.40 -13.28
CA ASN A 62 -2.80 3.58 -14.34
C ASN A 62 -3.03 4.81 -15.24
N PHE A 63 -4.12 5.56 -15.04
CA PHE A 63 -4.29 6.88 -15.64
C PHE A 63 -3.10 7.80 -15.32
N TYR A 64 -2.51 7.66 -14.14
CA TYR A 64 -1.38 8.50 -13.69
C TYR A 64 0.00 8.01 -14.13
N ASP A 65 0.12 6.84 -14.76
CA ASP A 65 1.42 6.25 -15.15
C ASP A 65 2.20 7.16 -16.11
N ALA A 66 1.49 7.91 -16.97
CA ALA A 66 2.10 8.87 -17.90
C ALA A 66 2.71 10.10 -17.20
N TYR A 67 2.37 10.35 -15.94
CA TYR A 67 2.79 11.53 -15.17
C TYR A 67 3.73 11.18 -14.02
N LEU A 68 3.88 9.90 -13.71
CA LEU A 68 4.66 9.40 -12.59
C LEU A 68 5.89 8.64 -13.08
N SER A 69 7.03 8.86 -12.42
CA SER A 69 8.20 8.00 -12.61
C SER A 69 7.87 6.56 -12.19
N TYR A 70 8.61 5.59 -12.72
CA TYR A 70 8.45 4.20 -12.30
C TYR A 70 8.61 4.02 -10.78
N GLN A 71 9.56 4.72 -10.16
CA GLN A 71 9.74 4.67 -8.70
C GLN A 71 8.54 5.25 -7.96
N SER A 72 7.97 6.35 -8.46
CA SER A 72 6.76 6.94 -7.87
C SER A 72 5.57 5.99 -7.96
N GLN A 73 5.43 5.28 -9.09
CA GLN A 73 4.43 4.23 -9.26
C GLN A 73 4.63 3.09 -8.23
N VAL A 74 5.87 2.64 -8.01
CA VAL A 74 6.20 1.66 -6.95
C VAL A 74 5.83 2.20 -5.57
N ASN A 75 6.15 3.45 -5.26
CA ASN A 75 5.82 4.07 -3.98
C ASN A 75 4.30 4.16 -3.74
N VAL A 76 3.49 4.40 -4.79
CA VAL A 76 2.01 4.30 -4.67
C VAL A 76 1.61 2.89 -4.26
N ALA A 77 2.13 1.86 -4.93
CA ALA A 77 1.82 0.48 -4.54
C ALA A 77 2.30 0.15 -3.12
N GLU A 78 3.46 0.67 -2.69
CA GLU A 78 3.93 0.52 -1.31
C GLU A 78 3.02 1.22 -0.30
N HIS A 79 2.52 2.42 -0.62
CA HIS A 79 1.56 3.18 0.19
C HIS A 79 0.27 2.40 0.39
N GLU A 80 -0.35 1.94 -0.70
CA GLU A 80 -1.60 1.17 -0.63
C GLU A 80 -1.43 -0.15 0.15
N LEU A 81 -0.28 -0.82 -0.03
CA LEU A 81 0.06 -1.98 0.79
C LEU A 81 0.19 -1.61 2.28
N GLY A 82 0.76 -0.45 2.60
CA GLY A 82 0.84 0.11 3.95
C GLY A 82 -0.54 0.31 4.58
N LEU A 83 -1.48 0.92 3.86
CA LEU A 83 -2.88 1.05 4.28
C LEU A 83 -3.51 -0.33 4.54
N ALA A 84 -3.28 -1.29 3.63
CA ALA A 84 -3.85 -2.64 3.74
C ALA A 84 -3.32 -3.44 4.94
N ILE A 85 -2.08 -3.21 5.37
CA ILE A 85 -1.49 -3.82 6.59
C ILE A 85 -1.83 -3.04 7.86
N GLY A 86 -2.53 -1.91 7.73
CA GLY A 86 -3.13 -1.17 8.86
C GLY A 86 -2.39 0.11 9.27
N LEU A 87 -1.44 0.59 8.46
CA LEU A 87 -0.87 1.92 8.67
C LEU A 87 -1.89 2.99 8.32
N ASN A 88 -1.83 4.12 9.03
CA ASN A 88 -2.53 5.35 8.70
C ASN A 88 -1.58 6.31 7.99
N HIS A 89 -2.11 7.38 7.40
CA HIS A 89 -1.29 8.43 6.82
C HIS A 89 -0.32 9.05 7.85
N ILE A 90 0.88 9.36 7.38
CA ILE A 90 1.93 10.05 8.14
C ILE A 90 2.42 11.23 7.30
N ASP A 91 1.79 12.39 7.50
CA ASP A 91 2.08 13.61 6.73
C ASP A 91 3.11 14.54 7.42
N SER A 92 3.48 14.25 8.66
CA SER A 92 4.36 15.09 9.48
C SER A 92 5.85 14.97 9.14
N GLN A 93 6.25 13.95 8.37
CA GLN A 93 7.64 13.67 8.01
C GLN A 93 7.71 12.77 6.75
N PRO A 94 8.90 12.59 6.14
CA PRO A 94 9.09 11.60 5.08
C PRO A 94 8.61 10.20 5.53
N SER A 95 7.70 9.62 4.74
CA SER A 95 7.06 8.33 5.00
C SER A 95 6.40 7.83 3.71
N VAL A 96 6.41 6.52 3.47
CA VAL A 96 5.62 5.94 2.38
C VAL A 96 4.12 6.18 2.55
N MET A 97 3.69 6.42 3.80
CA MET A 97 2.32 6.74 4.18
C MET A 97 1.99 8.23 4.05
N ASN A 98 2.83 9.04 3.39
CA ASN A 98 2.44 10.40 3.06
C ASN A 98 1.24 10.37 2.12
N SER A 99 0.17 11.09 2.46
CA SER A 99 -1.11 11.06 1.74
C SER A 99 -1.07 11.67 0.35
N ALA A 100 0.00 12.42 0.03
CA ALA A 100 0.02 13.24 -1.16
C ALA A 100 1.27 13.00 -1.99
N ILE A 101 1.04 12.58 -3.24
CA ILE A 101 2.09 12.27 -4.19
C ILE A 101 2.37 13.45 -5.14
N SER A 102 3.63 13.80 -5.27
CA SER A 102 4.15 14.69 -6.32
C SER A 102 5.56 14.25 -6.71
N PRO A 103 6.12 14.75 -7.82
CA PRO A 103 7.49 14.39 -8.23
C PRO A 103 8.55 14.60 -7.14
N ASP A 104 8.34 15.58 -6.25
CA ASP A 104 9.18 15.93 -5.11
C ASP A 104 8.72 15.33 -3.77
N ARG A 105 7.51 14.77 -3.72
CA ARG A 105 6.92 14.16 -2.51
C ARG A 105 6.41 12.75 -2.82
N SER A 106 7.36 11.85 -3.06
CA SER A 106 7.12 10.42 -3.21
C SER A 106 8.24 9.68 -2.48
N TYR A 107 7.91 9.14 -1.30
CA TYR A 107 8.88 8.46 -0.45
C TYR A 107 8.68 6.94 -0.55
N PRO A 108 9.77 6.15 -0.63
CA PRO A 108 9.68 4.70 -0.41
C PRO A 108 9.48 4.41 1.09
N ILE A 109 9.34 3.13 1.46
CA ILE A 109 9.26 2.69 2.88
C ILE A 109 10.38 3.33 3.73
N GLN A 110 9.99 4.00 4.82
CA GLN A 110 10.88 4.67 5.77
C GLN A 110 10.92 3.92 7.12
N PRO A 111 11.93 4.18 7.99
CA PRO A 111 12.02 3.55 9.30
C PRO A 111 10.78 3.74 10.19
N ILE A 112 10.11 4.89 10.11
CA ILE A 112 8.86 5.15 10.86
C ILE A 112 7.75 4.16 10.48
N ASP A 113 7.65 3.81 9.20
CA ASP A 113 6.63 2.90 8.70
C ASP A 113 6.85 1.49 9.28
N ILE A 114 8.12 1.06 9.28
CA ILE A 114 8.55 -0.24 9.83
C ILE A 114 8.26 -0.33 11.34
N GLU A 115 8.63 0.69 12.11
CA GLU A 115 8.38 0.70 13.56
C GLU A 115 6.89 0.76 13.89
N THR A 116 6.09 1.49 13.10
CA THR A 116 4.64 1.55 13.28
C THR A 116 3.98 0.20 13.00
N VAL A 117 4.40 -0.52 11.95
CA VAL A 117 3.93 -1.89 11.70
C VAL A 117 4.27 -2.81 12.86
N LYS A 118 5.52 -2.76 13.37
CA LYS A 118 5.91 -3.56 14.54
C LYS A 118 5.02 -3.28 15.75
N ALA A 119 4.69 -2.01 16.02
CA ALA A 119 3.80 -1.66 17.12
C ALA A 119 2.40 -2.27 16.95
N ILE A 120 1.78 -2.12 15.77
CA ILE A 120 0.44 -2.65 15.45
C ILE A 120 0.35 -4.17 15.69
N TYR A 121 1.39 -4.92 15.34
CA TYR A 121 1.39 -6.38 15.45
C TYR A 121 2.01 -6.92 16.75
N ARG A 122 2.66 -6.07 17.56
CA ARG A 122 3.10 -6.42 18.94
C ARG A 122 2.00 -6.24 19.98
N GLU A 123 1.04 -5.35 19.73
CA GLU A 123 -0.11 -5.12 20.60
C GLU A 123 -1.23 -6.19 20.46
N LYS A 124 -0.98 -7.29 19.74
CA LYS A 124 -1.95 -8.35 19.47
C LYS A 124 -1.52 -9.72 19.99
#